data_AF-A0A378PTG5-F1
#
_entry.id   AF-A0A378PTG5-F1
#
_cell.length_a   1.000
_cell.length_b   1.000
_cell.length_c   1.000
_cell.angle_alpha   90.00
_cell.angle_beta   90.00
_cell.angle_gamma   90.00
#
_symmetry.space_group_name_H-M   'P 1'
#
loop_
_entity.id
_entity.type
_entity.pdbx_description
1 polymer ?
#
loop_
_entity_poly.entity_id
_entity_poly.type
_entity_poly.pdbx_seq_one_letter_code
_entity_poly.pdbx_strand_id
1 'polypeptide(L)'
;MTDIFTLENKIKDMIDDLKGLCQTNGLSNQASEEVIITSVFLYKFLNDKFMANLKTFAEEIDMPVEDILKNENDELDAFYDTYNQDVAFKYEDTIEALINRVGEDDFINYLMML
;
A
#
# COMPACT_ATOMS: atom_id res chain seq x y z
N MET A 1 19.56 -5.27 -13.86
CA MET A 1 18.75 -4.19 -14.44
C MET A 1 17.43 -4.82 -14.85
N THR A 2 16.34 -4.50 -14.17
CA THR A 2 15.01 -4.98 -14.58
C THR A 2 14.68 -4.32 -15.91
N ASP A 3 14.43 -5.14 -16.93
CA ASP A 3 14.06 -4.66 -18.25
C ASP A 3 12.69 -3.95 -18.19
N ILE A 4 12.58 -2.77 -18.80
CA ILE A 4 11.37 -1.94 -18.72
C ILE A 4 10.14 -2.68 -19.26
N PHE A 5 10.33 -3.52 -20.29
CA PHE A 5 9.27 -4.37 -20.83
C PHE A 5 8.83 -5.46 -19.85
N THR A 6 9.75 -5.97 -19.02
CA THR A 6 9.41 -6.93 -17.96
C THR A 6 8.55 -6.28 -16.88
N LEU A 7 8.82 -5.02 -16.53
CA LEU A 7 8.02 -4.28 -15.56
C LEU A 7 6.63 -3.95 -16.14
N GLU A 8 6.57 -3.49 -17.39
CA GLU A 8 5.31 -3.21 -18.08
C GLU A 8 4.41 -4.44 -18.13
N ASN A 9 4.96 -5.62 -18.47
CA ASN A 9 4.18 -6.86 -18.50
C ASN A 9 3.65 -7.23 -17.12
N LYS A 10 4.45 -7.10 -16.06
CA LYS A 10 3.97 -7.34 -14.68
C LYS A 10 2.82 -6.40 -14.30
N ILE A 11 2.88 -5.14 -14.71
CA ILE A 11 1.79 -4.18 -14.45
C ILE A 11 0.51 -4.60 -15.19
N LYS A 12 0.62 -5.04 -16.45
CA LYS A 12 -0.52 -5.55 -17.22
C LYS A 12 -1.12 -6.80 -16.58
N ASP A 13 -0.28 -7.75 -16.18
CA ASP A 13 -0.72 -8.98 -15.52
C ASP A 13 -1.49 -8.65 -14.22
N MET A 14 -0.98 -7.72 -13.40
CA MET A 14 -1.70 -7.27 -12.18
C MET A 14 -3.03 -6.58 -12.50
N ILE A 15 -3.11 -5.79 -13.57
CA ILE A 15 -4.37 -5.18 -13.99
C ILE A 15 -5.37 -6.27 -14.41
N ASP A 16 -4.93 -7.25 -15.19
CA ASP A 16 -5.80 -8.32 -15.68
C ASP A 16 -6.30 -9.22 -14.52
N ASP A 17 -5.46 -9.48 -13.51
CA ASP A 17 -5.87 -10.17 -12.29
C ASP A 17 -6.96 -9.38 -11.53
N LEU A 18 -6.78 -8.07 -11.36
CA LEU A 18 -7.77 -7.20 -10.71
C LEU A 18 -9.09 -7.13 -11.49
N LYS A 19 -9.01 -7.10 -12.83
CA LYS A 19 -10.20 -7.17 -13.70
C LYS A 19 -10.93 -8.50 -13.52
N GLY A 20 -10.19 -9.61 -13.46
CA GLY A 20 -10.74 -10.93 -13.16
C GLY A 20 -11.49 -10.95 -11.83
N LEU A 21 -10.92 -10.35 -10.78
CA LEU A 21 -11.58 -10.22 -9.47
C LEU A 21 -12.83 -9.32 -9.51
N CYS A 22 -12.79 -8.21 -10.25
CA CYS A 22 -13.98 -7.37 -10.44
C CYS A 22 -15.08 -8.14 -11.18
N GLN A 23 -14.71 -8.96 -12.16
CA GLN A 23 -15.66 -9.78 -12.92
C GLN A 23 -16.32 -10.85 -12.04
N THR A 24 -15.57 -11.56 -11.19
CA THR A 24 -16.13 -12.59 -10.29
C THR A 24 -17.06 -12.00 -9.23
N ASN A 25 -16.87 -10.73 -8.87
CA ASN A 25 -17.71 -10.01 -7.92
C ASN A 25 -18.85 -9.20 -8.59
N GLY A 26 -19.08 -9.37 -9.89
CA GLY A 26 -20.19 -8.72 -10.60
C GLY A 26 -19.99 -7.22 -10.88
N LEU A 27 -18.75 -6.73 -10.84
CA LEU A 27 -18.37 -5.33 -11.05
C LEU A 27 -17.80 -5.06 -12.45
N SER A 28 -17.83 -6.03 -13.36
CA SER A 28 -17.24 -5.91 -14.71
C SER A 28 -17.88 -4.80 -15.55
N ASN A 29 -17.03 -4.03 -16.24
CA ASN A 29 -17.37 -2.90 -17.11
C ASN A 29 -18.17 -1.79 -16.41
N GLN A 30 -17.98 -1.64 -15.09
CA GLN A 30 -18.61 -0.57 -14.30
C GLN A 30 -17.58 0.47 -13.90
N ALA A 31 -18.03 1.69 -13.61
CA ALA A 31 -17.15 2.74 -13.09
C ALA A 31 -16.42 2.30 -11.80
N SER A 32 -17.02 1.40 -11.02
CA SER A 32 -16.39 0.79 -9.84
C SER A 32 -15.15 -0.04 -10.18
N GLU A 33 -15.07 -0.70 -11.35
CA GLU A 33 -13.88 -1.46 -11.76
C GLU A 33 -12.67 -0.53 -11.94
N GLU A 34 -12.84 0.57 -12.66
CA GLU A 34 -11.79 1.58 -12.86
C GLU A 34 -11.36 2.21 -11.54
N VAL A 35 -12.32 2.57 -10.68
CA VAL A 35 -12.05 3.11 -9.34
C VAL A 35 -11.26 2.11 -8.49
N ILE A 36 -11.66 0.83 -8.44
CA ILE A 36 -10.95 -0.19 -7.68
C ILE A 36 -9.52 -0.36 -8.18
N ILE A 37 -9.32 -0.50 -9.49
CA ILE A 37 -7.98 -0.72 -10.06
C ILE A 37 -7.08 0.49 -9.77
N THR A 38 -7.55 1.70 -10.07
CA THR A 38 -6.77 2.93 -9.86
C THR A 38 -6.45 3.16 -8.38
N SER A 39 -7.42 2.93 -7.48
CA SER A 39 -7.19 3.00 -6.04
C SER A 39 -6.15 1.98 -5.59
N VAL A 40 -6.23 0.71 -5.98
CA VAL A 40 -5.24 -0.32 -5.61
C VAL A 40 -3.82 0.08 -6.05
N PHE A 41 -3.66 0.63 -7.26
CA PHE A 41 -2.36 1.11 -7.72
C PHE A 41 -1.88 2.35 -6.96
N LEU A 42 -2.77 3.27 -6.58
CA LEU A 42 -2.44 4.40 -5.73
C LEU A 42 -1.95 3.92 -4.34
N TYR A 43 -2.68 2.99 -3.71
CA TYR A 43 -2.26 2.37 -2.44
C TYR A 43 -0.90 1.69 -2.56
N LYS A 44 -0.65 0.98 -3.67
CA LYS A 44 0.63 0.33 -3.92
C LYS A 44 1.77 1.34 -4.03
N PHE A 45 1.55 2.41 -4.78
CA PHE A 45 2.53 3.49 -4.93
C PHE A 45 2.85 4.16 -3.58
N LEU A 46 1.82 4.49 -2.81
CA LEU A 46 1.98 5.12 -1.49
C LEU A 46 2.71 4.19 -0.51
N ASN A 47 2.32 2.91 -0.47
CA ASN A 47 3.00 1.88 0.33
C ASN A 47 4.47 1.76 -0.04
N ASP A 48 4.80 1.70 -1.33
CA ASP A 48 6.18 1.56 -1.78
C ASP A 48 7.01 2.79 -1.43
N LYS A 49 6.44 4.00 -1.51
CA LYS A 49 7.10 5.23 -1.07
C LYS A 49 7.33 5.23 0.44
N PHE A 50 6.30 4.91 1.24
CA PHE A 50 6.39 4.84 2.70
C PHE A 50 7.47 3.83 3.12
N MET A 51 7.42 2.60 2.60
CA MET A 51 8.37 1.55 2.97
C MET A 51 9.81 1.84 2.51
N ALA A 52 10.00 2.56 1.40
CA ALA A 52 11.32 3.01 0.97
C ALA A 52 11.93 4.03 1.96
N ASN A 53 11.13 5.00 2.41
CA ASN A 53 11.55 5.97 3.41
C ASN A 53 11.80 5.30 4.77
N LEU A 54 10.89 4.42 5.20
CA LEU A 54 11.03 3.70 6.46
C LEU A 54 12.26 2.81 6.49
N LYS A 55 12.61 2.16 5.38
CA LYS A 55 13.88 1.41 5.25
C LYS A 55 15.10 2.30 5.35
N THR A 56 15.07 3.47 4.70
CA THR A 56 16.15 4.46 4.81
C THR A 56 16.33 4.89 6.27
N PHE A 57 15.23 5.24 6.94
CA PHE A 57 15.24 5.62 8.35
C PHE A 57 15.75 4.49 9.25
N ALA A 58 15.28 3.26 9.03
CA ALA A 58 15.72 2.06 9.74
C ALA A 58 17.24 1.85 9.65
N GLU A 59 17.81 2.05 8.47
CA GLU A 59 19.26 2.00 8.25
C GLU A 59 20.00 3.14 8.98
N GLU A 60 19.42 4.34 9.05
CA GLU A 60 20.00 5.50 9.75
C GLU A 60 20.06 5.31 11.28
N ILE A 61 19.07 4.64 11.86
CA ILE A 61 18.97 4.40 13.31
C ILE A 61 19.43 3.01 13.75
N ASP A 62 19.90 2.18 12.82
CA ASP A 62 20.34 0.79 13.05
C ASP A 62 19.28 -0.07 13.77
N MET A 63 18.03 0.02 13.31
CA MET A 63 16.89 -0.71 13.88
C MET A 63 16.11 -1.44 12.79
N PRO A 64 15.67 -2.69 13.00
CA PRO A 64 14.79 -3.38 12.07
C PRO A 64 13.47 -2.63 11.85
N VAL A 65 12.97 -2.63 10.61
CA VAL A 65 11.69 -2.00 10.25
C VAL A 65 10.54 -2.51 11.12
N GLU A 66 10.54 -3.81 11.41
CA GLU A 66 9.50 -4.47 12.20
C GLU A 66 9.46 -3.96 13.66
N ASP A 67 10.60 -3.52 14.20
CA ASP A 67 10.67 -2.98 15.56
C ASP A 67 10.21 -1.52 15.58
N ILE A 68 10.56 -0.73 14.56
CA ILE A 68 10.06 0.64 14.38
C ILE A 68 8.53 0.65 14.27
N LEU A 69 7.96 -0.28 13.51
CA LEU A 69 6.50 -0.38 13.31
C LEU A 69 5.73 -0.74 14.59
N LYS A 70 6.36 -1.38 15.58
CA LYS A 70 5.73 -1.61 16.89
C LYS A 70 5.59 -0.32 17.69
N ASN A 71 6.38 0.69 17.37
CA ASN A 71 6.40 2.00 18.02
C ASN A 71 6.51 1.90 19.56
N GLU A 72 7.36 1.01 20.07
CA GLU A 72 7.49 0.77 21.52
C GLU A 72 8.16 1.95 22.25
N ASN A 73 9.03 2.71 21.57
CA ASN A 73 9.68 3.91 22.09
C ASN A 73 9.54 5.11 21.13
N ASP A 74 8.36 5.27 20.52
CA ASP A 74 8.00 6.39 19.64
C ASP A 74 8.85 6.50 18.36
N GLU A 75 9.48 5.42 17.90
CA GLU A 75 10.33 5.42 16.71
C GLU A 75 9.56 5.70 15.41
N LEU A 76 8.31 5.24 15.32
CA LEU A 76 7.44 5.52 14.18
C LEU A 76 7.00 6.99 14.16
N ASP A 77 6.80 7.59 15.34
CA ASP A 77 6.50 9.01 15.45
C ASP A 77 7.71 9.87 15.03
N ALA A 78 8.92 9.47 15.44
CA ALA A 78 10.16 10.09 14.97
C ALA A 78 10.35 9.98 13.44
N PHE A 79 9.95 8.85 12.86
CA PHE A 79 9.91 8.67 11.41
C PHE A 79 8.94 9.67 10.74
N TYR A 80 7.71 9.81 11.25
CA TYR A 80 6.74 10.76 10.70
C TYR A 80 7.21 12.21 10.78
N ASP A 81 7.87 12.60 11.87
CA ASP A 81 8.43 13.94 12.01
C ASP A 81 9.55 14.21 10.99
N THR A 82 10.38 13.20 10.72
CA THR A 82 11.51 13.28 9.78
C THR A 82 11.04 13.36 8.32
N TYR A 83 9.97 12.64 7.98
CA TYR A 83 9.47 12.51 6.60
C TYR A 83 8.09 13.17 6.38
N ASN A 84 7.71 14.14 7.19
CA ASN A 84 6.35 14.73 7.23
C ASN A 84 5.72 15.12 5.88
N GLN A 85 6.50 15.59 4.90
CA GLN A 85 6.02 15.93 3.55
C GLN A 85 6.02 14.74 2.59
N ASP A 86 6.82 13.71 2.89
CA ASP A 86 6.98 12.53 2.06
C ASP A 86 6.06 11.37 2.45
N VAL A 87 5.56 11.35 3.69
CA VAL A 87 4.56 10.40 4.20
C VAL A 87 3.26 11.10 4.61
N ALA A 88 2.53 11.64 3.63
CA ALA A 88 1.13 12.06 3.81
C ALA A 88 0.18 10.90 4.20
N PHE A 89 0.70 9.69 4.27
CA PHE A 89 0.00 8.43 4.38
C PHE A 89 0.60 7.64 5.53
N LYS A 90 -0.23 7.15 6.46
CA LYS A 90 0.24 6.45 7.65
C LYS A 90 0.36 4.95 7.40
N TYR A 91 1.03 4.26 8.31
CA TYR A 91 1.18 2.81 8.25
C TYR A 91 -0.18 2.09 8.17
N GLU A 92 -1.18 2.52 8.93
CA GLU A 92 -2.52 1.92 8.93
C GLU A 92 -3.23 1.98 7.56
N ASP A 93 -2.84 2.93 6.71
CA ASP A 93 -3.42 3.09 5.39
C ASP A 93 -2.70 2.20 4.34
N THR A 94 -1.53 1.64 4.67
CA THR A 94 -0.73 0.79 3.76
C THR A 94 -1.42 -0.50 3.36
N ILE A 95 -1.10 -1.03 2.17
CA ILE A 95 -1.59 -2.35 1.74
C ILE A 95 -1.23 -3.44 2.75
N GLU A 96 -0.04 -3.37 3.36
CA GLU A 96 0.40 -4.34 4.36
C GLU A 96 -0.50 -4.32 5.61
N ALA A 97 -0.85 -3.14 6.12
CA ALA A 97 -1.82 -3.00 7.20
C ALA A 97 -3.23 -3.42 6.78
N LEU A 98 -3.66 -3.06 5.57
CA LEU A 98 -4.97 -3.40 5.02
C LEU A 98 -5.16 -4.92 4.83
N ILE A 99 -4.14 -5.64 4.33
CA ILE A 99 -4.20 -7.10 4.14
C ILE A 99 -4.52 -7.81 5.45
N ASN A 100 -3.96 -7.33 6.56
CA ASN A 100 -4.22 -7.89 7.89
C ASN A 100 -5.66 -7.66 8.38
N ARG A 101 -6.41 -6.74 7.75
CA ARG A 101 -7.81 -6.41 8.06
C ARG A 101 -8.82 -6.95 7.05
N VAL A 102 -8.37 -7.60 5.96
CA VAL A 102 -9.25 -8.13 4.89
C VAL A 102 -10.35 -9.06 5.42
N GLY A 103 -10.10 -9.75 6.53
CA GLY A 103 -11.06 -10.67 7.16
C GLY A 103 -12.06 -10.00 8.09
N GLU A 104 -12.01 -8.69 8.29
CA GLU A 104 -12.94 -7.96 9.16
C GLU A 104 -14.25 -7.63 8.41
N ASP A 105 -15.39 -7.78 9.10
CA ASP A 105 -16.73 -7.60 8.49
C ASP A 105 -16.94 -6.21 7.86
N ASP A 106 -16.21 -5.18 8.33
CA ASP A 106 -16.30 -3.79 7.87
C ASP A 106 -15.16 -3.36 6.92
N PHE A 107 -14.32 -4.28 6.45
CA PHE A 107 -13.16 -3.95 5.62
C PHE A 107 -13.51 -3.16 4.34
N ILE A 108 -14.63 -3.48 3.70
CA ILE A 108 -15.11 -2.76 2.51
C ILE A 108 -15.49 -1.31 2.86
N ASN A 109 -16.14 -1.10 4.00
CA ASN A 109 -16.49 0.24 4.46
C ASN A 109 -15.22 1.05 4.80
N TYR A 110 -14.22 0.40 5.40
CA TYR A 110 -12.92 1.01 5.67
C TYR A 110 -12.21 1.44 4.37
N LEU A 111 -12.16 0.58 3.35
CA LEU A 111 -11.61 0.92 2.03
C LEU A 111 -12.34 2.08 1.33
N MET A 112 -13.61 2.31 1.64
CA MET A 112 -14.40 3.42 1.10
C MET A 112 -14.23 4.74 1.87
N MET A 113 -13.69 4.70 3.09
CA MET A 113 -13.51 5.88 3.95
C MET A 113 -12.11 6.49 3.88
N LEU A 114 -11.16 5.78 3.28
CA LEU A 114 -9.80 6.20 2.98
C LEU A 114 -9.73 6.94 1.62
#